data_AF-A0AA48P8F5-F1
#
_entry.id   AF-A0AA48P8F5-F1
#
_cell.length_a   1.000
_cell.length_b   1.000
_cell.length_c   1.000
_cell.angle_alpha   90.00
_cell.angle_beta   90.00
_cell.angle_gamma   90.00
#
_symmetry.space_group_name_H-M   'P 1'
#
loop_
_entity.id
_entity.type
_entity.pdbx_description
1 polymer ?
#
loop_
_entity_poly.entity_id
_entity_poly.type
_entity_poly.pdbx_seq_one_letter_code
_entity_poly.pdbx_strand_id
1 'polypeptide(L)'
;MDWTWRILFLVAAATGAHSQVQLVQSGAEVKQPGASVKVSCKASGYTFTSYGMNWVRQAHGQRLEWMGWINTDTGNPTYAQGFKERFTFSMDTSISTAYLQISSLKAEDTAVYYCAR
;
A
#
# COMPACT_ATOMS: atom_id res chain seq x y z
N MET A 1 -0.17 66.86 0.74
CA MET A 1 0.58 66.16 -0.34
C MET A 1 1.37 65.04 0.31
N ASP A 2 0.73 64.11 1.03
CA ASP A 2 -0.19 63.08 0.52
C ASP A 2 0.42 62.31 -0.64
N TRP A 3 0.36 60.97 -0.54
CA TRP A 3 0.79 59.98 -1.54
C TRP A 3 2.31 59.68 -1.44
N THR A 4 2.80 58.51 -1.00
CA THR A 4 2.46 57.20 -1.57
C THR A 4 2.88 56.05 -0.63
N TRP A 5 1.88 55.26 -0.25
CA TRP A 5 1.85 53.79 -0.18
C TRP A 5 2.99 53.03 0.54
N ARG A 6 2.66 52.63 1.77
CA ARG A 6 2.99 51.36 2.45
C ARG A 6 3.65 50.31 1.54
N ILE A 7 4.93 50.02 1.75
CA ILE A 7 5.55 48.81 1.21
C ILE A 7 4.94 47.62 1.95
N LEU A 8 3.91 47.02 1.36
CA LEU A 8 3.39 45.71 1.75
C LEU A 8 4.50 44.68 1.49
N PHE A 9 5.09 44.14 2.56
CA PHE A 9 5.88 42.91 2.50
C PHE A 9 4.95 41.76 2.11
N LEU A 10 4.86 41.47 0.81
CA LEU A 10 4.30 40.22 0.32
C LEU A 10 5.46 39.27 0.03
N VAL A 11 5.99 38.64 1.08
CA VAL A 11 6.75 37.41 0.90
C VAL A 11 5.73 36.33 0.56
N ALA A 12 5.53 36.10 -0.74
CA ALA A 12 4.81 34.94 -1.20
C ALA A 12 5.66 33.70 -0.85
N ALA A 13 5.35 33.07 0.29
CA ALA A 13 5.85 31.75 0.58
C ALA A 13 5.19 30.81 -0.44
N ALA A 14 5.89 30.53 -1.54
CA ALA A 14 5.54 29.42 -2.40
C ALA A 14 5.76 28.14 -1.60
N THR A 15 4.74 27.72 -0.86
CA THR A 15 4.72 26.38 -0.28
C THR A 15 4.59 25.43 -1.45
N GLY A 16 5.73 24.94 -1.96
CA GLY A 16 5.75 23.86 -2.92
C GLY A 16 4.91 22.72 -2.35
N ALA A 17 3.87 22.32 -3.07
CA ALA A 17 3.08 21.16 -2.69
C ALA A 17 3.95 19.91 -2.91
N HIS A 18 4.67 19.50 -1.88
CA HIS A 18 5.31 18.19 -1.86
C HIS A 18 4.19 17.14 -1.79
N SER A 19 3.98 16.40 -2.88
CA SER A 19 3.05 15.27 -2.87
C SER A 19 3.61 14.19 -1.95
N GLN A 20 2.96 13.95 -0.82
CA GLN A 20 3.29 12.85 0.08
C GLN A 20 2.73 11.54 -0.49
N VAL A 21 3.60 10.52 -0.57
CA VAL A 21 3.18 9.16 -0.92
C VAL A 21 2.42 8.56 0.25
N GLN A 22 1.26 7.97 -0.01
CA GLN A 22 0.46 7.30 1.01
C GLN A 22 -0.03 5.95 0.51
N LEU A 23 0.03 4.94 1.39
CA LEU A 23 -0.55 3.62 1.21
C LEU A 23 -1.56 3.40 2.33
N VAL A 24 -2.82 3.14 1.99
CA VAL A 24 -3.91 2.96 2.97
C VAL A 24 -4.49 1.56 2.81
N GLN A 25 -4.42 0.76 3.86
CA GLN A 25 -4.92 -0.61 3.87
C GLN A 25 -6.35 -0.72 4.38
N SER A 26 -7.05 -1.77 3.96
CA SER A 26 -8.31 -2.19 4.59
C SER A 26 -8.11 -2.50 6.08
N GLY A 27 -9.18 -2.37 6.85
CA GLY A 27 -9.17 -2.63 8.30
C GLY A 27 -8.88 -4.09 8.66
N ALA A 28 -8.68 -4.33 9.95
CA ALA A 28 -8.48 -5.67 10.49
C ALA A 28 -9.75 -6.53 10.31
N GLU A 29 -9.56 -7.80 9.99
CA GLU A 29 -10.64 -8.77 9.82
C GLU A 29 -10.38 -10.02 10.68
N VAL A 30 -11.42 -10.46 11.38
CA VAL A 30 -11.43 -11.77 12.07
C VAL A 30 -12.23 -12.74 11.21
N LYS A 31 -11.63 -13.89 10.89
CA LYS A 31 -12.23 -14.92 10.04
C LYS A 31 -12.12 -16.29 10.68
N GLN A 32 -13.02 -17.19 10.29
CA GLN A 32 -12.95 -18.60 10.66
C GLN A 32 -11.84 -19.32 9.87
N PRO A 33 -11.24 -20.39 10.42
CA PRO A 33 -10.35 -21.27 9.66
C PRO A 33 -11.01 -21.78 8.37
N GLY A 34 -10.25 -21.87 7.29
CA GLY A 34 -10.72 -22.28 5.96
C GLY A 34 -11.40 -21.17 5.15
N ALA A 35 -11.76 -20.03 5.77
CA ALA A 35 -12.30 -18.89 5.03
C ALA A 35 -11.22 -18.20 4.18
N SER A 36 -11.63 -17.23 3.37
CA SER A 36 -10.74 -16.34 2.63
C SER A 36 -10.85 -14.90 3.13
N VAL A 37 -9.77 -14.14 2.98
CA VAL A 37 -9.73 -12.70 3.26
C VAL A 37 -9.07 -11.97 2.10
N LYS A 38 -9.47 -10.72 1.86
CA LYS A 38 -8.90 -9.87 0.81
C LYS A 38 -8.53 -8.51 1.39
N VAL A 39 -7.24 -8.30 1.60
CA VAL A 39 -6.69 -7.02 2.07
C VAL A 39 -6.51 -6.10 0.86
N SER A 40 -7.01 -4.88 0.94
CA SER A 40 -6.73 -3.84 -0.06
C SER A 40 -5.62 -2.92 0.41
N CYS A 41 -4.89 -2.33 -0.54
CA CYS A 41 -3.88 -1.29 -0.32
C CYS A 41 -4.03 -0.23 -1.40
N LYS A 42 -4.63 0.90 -1.05
CA LYS A 42 -4.85 2.03 -1.96
C LYS A 42 -3.66 2.98 -1.91
N ALA A 43 -3.11 3.28 -3.08
CA ALA A 43 -2.00 4.18 -3.27
C ALA A 43 -2.46 5.58 -3.68
N SER A 44 -1.80 6.60 -3.15
CA SER A 44 -1.94 7.99 -3.59
C SER A 44 -0.61 8.73 -3.50
N GLY A 45 -0.53 9.87 -4.20
CA GLY A 45 0.66 10.72 -4.22
C GLY A 45 1.78 10.27 -5.16
N TYR A 46 1.50 9.31 -6.06
CA TYR A 46 2.38 8.88 -7.16
C TYR A 46 1.62 8.13 -8.26
N THR A 47 2.24 7.96 -9.43
CA THR A 47 1.72 7.11 -10.51
C THR A 47 1.79 5.64 -10.09
N PHE A 48 0.65 5.01 -9.81
CA PHE A 48 0.60 3.65 -9.24
C PHE A 48 1.43 2.60 -10.00
N THR A 49 1.51 2.71 -11.33
CA THR A 49 2.25 1.76 -12.18
C THR A 49 3.78 1.92 -12.11
N SER A 50 4.30 2.99 -11.51
CA SER A 50 5.74 3.30 -11.53
C SER A 50 6.60 2.45 -10.59
N TYR A 51 6.02 1.76 -9.61
CA TYR A 51 6.75 0.91 -8.65
C TYR A 51 5.94 -0.32 -8.29
N GLY A 52 6.60 -1.47 -8.23
CA GLY A 52 6.01 -2.70 -7.75
C GLY A 52 5.44 -2.58 -6.32
N MET A 53 4.36 -3.31 -6.04
CA MET A 53 3.78 -3.37 -4.70
C MET A 53 4.24 -4.64 -3.99
N ASN A 54 4.97 -4.47 -2.89
CA ASN A 54 5.45 -5.54 -2.02
C ASN A 54 4.39 -5.90 -0.98
N TRP A 55 4.36 -7.18 -0.62
CA TRP A 55 3.58 -7.70 0.50
C TRP A 55 4.52 -8.31 1.54
N VAL A 56 4.32 -7.91 2.79
CA VAL A 56 5.11 -8.35 3.95
C VAL A 56 4.15 -8.75 5.04
N ARG A 57 4.43 -9.84 5.76
CA ARG A 57 3.69 -10.21 6.96
C ARG A 57 4.56 -10.19 8.20
N GLN A 58 3.91 -9.98 9.34
CA GLN A 58 4.52 -10.07 10.66
C GLN A 58 3.58 -10.87 11.57
N ALA A 59 3.92 -12.14 11.80
CA ALA A 59 3.25 -12.95 12.81
C ALA A 59 3.65 -12.48 14.22
N HIS A 60 2.79 -12.74 15.20
CA HIS A 60 3.04 -12.33 16.58
C HIS A 60 4.36 -12.92 17.10
N GLY A 61 5.25 -12.06 17.62
CA GLY A 61 6.57 -12.46 18.11
C GLY A 61 7.59 -12.83 17.03
N GLN A 62 7.26 -12.67 15.74
CA GLN A 62 8.14 -12.99 14.62
C GLN A 62 8.65 -11.74 13.91
N ARG A 63 9.77 -11.91 13.18
CA ARG A 63 10.32 -10.88 12.29
C ARG A 63 9.42 -10.67 11.07
N LEU A 64 9.63 -9.55 10.38
CA LEU A 64 9.01 -9.31 9.08
C LEU A 64 9.45 -10.39 8.08
N GLU A 65 8.47 -10.94 7.37
CA GLU A 65 8.65 -11.93 6.33
C GLU A 65 8.11 -11.38 5.00
N TRP A 66 9.01 -11.22 4.03
CA TRP A 66 8.63 -10.79 2.69
C TRP A 66 7.94 -11.93 1.96
N MET A 67 6.73 -11.67 1.47
CA MET A 67 5.88 -12.66 0.82
C MET A 67 6.05 -12.64 -0.71
N GLY A 68 6.47 -11.50 -1.24
CA GLY A 68 6.60 -11.26 -2.66
C GLY A 68 6.14 -9.87 -3.08
N TRP A 69 5.98 -9.67 -4.38
CA TRP A 69 5.54 -8.40 -4.94
C TRP A 69 4.74 -8.61 -6.23
N ILE A 70 3.93 -7.62 -6.60
CA ILE A 70 3.29 -7.53 -7.91
C ILE A 70 3.89 -6.38 -8.70
N ASN A 71 4.34 -6.66 -9.92
CA ASN A 71 4.76 -5.63 -10.84
C ASN A 71 3.53 -4.85 -11.31
N THR A 72 3.44 -3.58 -10.94
CA THR A 72 2.26 -2.75 -11.18
C THR A 72 2.10 -2.29 -12.63
N ASP A 73 3.14 -2.42 -13.44
CA ASP A 73 3.12 -2.12 -14.87
C ASP A 73 2.58 -3.32 -15.67
N THR A 74 3.03 -4.53 -15.33
CA THR A 74 2.66 -5.76 -16.06
C THR A 74 1.56 -6.60 -15.41
N GLY A 75 1.27 -6.38 -14.13
CA GLY A 75 0.36 -7.19 -13.33
C GLY A 75 0.91 -8.56 -12.91
N ASN A 76 2.18 -8.85 -13.21
CA ASN A 76 2.79 -10.14 -12.92
C ASN A 76 3.25 -10.24 -11.45
N PRO A 77 2.80 -11.25 -10.70
CA PRO A 77 3.24 -11.46 -9.32
C PRO A 77 4.50 -12.34 -9.24
N THR A 78 5.37 -12.03 -8.28
CA THR A 78 6.49 -12.88 -7.85
C THR A 78 6.29 -13.22 -6.37
N TYR A 79 6.46 -14.50 -6.03
CA TYR A 79 6.23 -15.00 -4.68
C TYR A 79 7.53 -15.48 -4.05
N ALA A 80 7.68 -15.23 -2.75
CA ALA A 80 8.65 -15.94 -1.93
C ALA A 80 8.24 -17.42 -1.75
N GLN A 81 9.19 -18.25 -1.33
CA GLN A 81 8.98 -19.67 -1.12
C GLN A 81 7.81 -19.91 -0.15
N GLY A 82 6.88 -20.79 -0.52
CA GLY A 82 5.75 -21.20 0.34
C GLY A 82 4.49 -20.33 0.27
N PHE A 83 4.50 -19.21 -0.47
CA PHE A 83 3.32 -18.32 -0.55
C PHE A 83 2.43 -18.56 -1.79
N LYS A 84 3.00 -19.02 -2.91
CA LYS A 84 2.31 -19.08 -4.21
C LYS A 84 0.99 -19.87 -4.23
N GLU A 85 0.83 -20.87 -3.35
CA GLU A 85 -0.34 -21.76 -3.39
C GLU A 85 -1.61 -21.13 -2.81
N ARG A 86 -1.49 -20.33 -1.75
CA ARG A 86 -2.65 -19.79 -0.99
C ARG A 86 -2.76 -18.28 -1.01
N PHE A 87 -1.71 -17.60 -1.44
CA PHE A 87 -1.66 -16.15 -1.46
C PHE A 87 -1.68 -15.68 -2.92
N THR A 88 -2.59 -14.76 -3.22
CA THR A 88 -2.75 -14.19 -4.55
C THR A 88 -2.55 -12.68 -4.46
N PHE A 89 -1.59 -12.17 -5.21
CA PHE A 89 -1.43 -10.72 -5.41
C PHE A 89 -2.17 -10.30 -6.68
N SER A 90 -2.97 -9.25 -6.58
CA SER A 90 -3.71 -8.67 -7.72
C SER A 90 -3.77 -7.16 -7.57
N MET A 91 -4.26 -6.46 -8.60
CA MET A 91 -4.37 -5.00 -8.58
C MET A 91 -5.48 -4.50 -9.50
N ASP A 92 -5.91 -3.27 -9.24
CA ASP A 92 -6.74 -2.47 -10.13
C ASP A 92 -6.09 -1.09 -10.30
N THR A 93 -5.57 -0.86 -11.50
CA THR A 93 -4.86 0.38 -11.86
C THR A 93 -5.81 1.57 -11.98
N SER A 94 -7.10 1.34 -12.28
CA SER A 94 -8.10 2.41 -12.43
C SER A 94 -8.37 3.15 -11.11
N ILE A 95 -8.19 2.45 -9.99
CA ILE A 95 -8.37 2.98 -8.63
C ILE A 95 -7.08 2.92 -7.79
N SER A 96 -5.94 2.67 -8.44
CA SER A 96 -4.61 2.63 -7.81
C SER A 96 -4.57 1.74 -6.55
N THR A 97 -5.15 0.54 -6.64
CA THR A 97 -5.30 -0.35 -5.48
C THR A 97 -4.68 -1.71 -5.76
N ALA A 98 -3.79 -2.17 -4.88
CA ALA A 98 -3.29 -3.54 -4.85
C ALA A 98 -4.09 -4.37 -3.85
N TYR A 99 -4.13 -5.68 -4.05
CA TYR A 99 -4.84 -6.61 -3.19
C TYR A 99 -4.00 -7.84 -2.86
N LEU A 100 -4.10 -8.27 -1.61
CA LEU A 100 -3.64 -9.55 -1.11
C LEU A 100 -4.86 -10.39 -0.77
N GLN A 101 -5.06 -11.47 -1.52
CA GLN A 101 -6.06 -12.47 -1.17
C GLN A 101 -5.38 -13.68 -0.55
N ILE A 102 -5.89 -14.13 0.59
CA ILE A 102 -5.42 -15.33 1.30
C ILE A 102 -6.57 -16.32 1.29
N SER A 103 -6.36 -17.48 0.70
CA SER A 103 -7.33 -18.57 0.67
C SER A 103 -7.04 -19.62 1.74
N SER A 104 -8.11 -20.31 2.16
CA SER A 104 -8.04 -21.42 3.10
C SER A 104 -7.23 -21.06 4.34
N LEU A 105 -7.65 -19.99 5.04
CA LEU A 105 -6.95 -19.43 6.20
C LEU A 105 -6.66 -20.49 7.25
N LYS A 106 -5.45 -20.43 7.79
CA LYS A 106 -4.98 -21.30 8.87
C LYS A 106 -4.60 -20.46 10.08
N ALA A 107 -4.44 -21.11 11.24
CA ALA A 107 -4.09 -20.41 12.47
C ALA A 107 -2.74 -19.65 12.33
N GLU A 108 -1.79 -20.23 11.60
CA GLU A 108 -0.48 -19.63 11.31
C GLU A 108 -0.54 -18.37 10.41
N ASP A 109 -1.68 -18.08 9.78
CA ASP A 109 -1.87 -16.86 8.98
C ASP A 109 -2.30 -15.66 9.85
N THR A 110 -2.39 -15.83 11.16
CA THR A 110 -2.67 -14.71 12.08
C THR A 110 -1.44 -13.80 12.15
N ALA A 111 -1.50 -12.69 11.42
CA ALA A 111 -0.40 -11.75 11.29
C ALA A 111 -0.91 -10.34 10.97
N VAL A 112 -0.04 -9.35 11.16
CA VAL A 112 -0.20 -8.05 10.51
C VAL A 112 0.37 -8.15 9.10
N TYR A 113 -0.40 -7.69 8.12
CA TYR A 113 0.00 -7.66 6.72
C TYR A 113 0.23 -6.22 6.31
N TYR A 114 1.37 -5.97 5.66
CA TYR A 114 1.78 -4.66 5.18
C TYR A 114 1.93 -4.67 3.67
N CYS A 115 1.47 -3.59 3.04
CA CYS A 115 1.87 -3.26 1.67
C CYS A 115 2.98 -2.20 1.68
N ALA A 116 3.92 -2.31 0.75
CA ALA A 116 5.04 -1.37 0.63
C ALA A 116 5.44 -1.14 -0.83
N ARG A 117 5.83 0.09 -1.13
CA ARG A 117 6.43 0.49 -2.41
C ARG A 117 7.93 0.66 -2.23
#